data_AF-A0A6P0MM12-F1
#
_entry.id   AF-A0A6P0MM12-F1
#
_cell.length_a   1.000
_cell.length_b   1.000
_cell.length_c   1.000
_cell.angle_alpha   90.00
_cell.angle_beta   90.00
_cell.angle_gamma   90.00
#
_symmetry.space_group_name_H-M   'P 1'
#
loop_
_entity.id
_entity.type
_entity.pdbx_description
1 polymer ?
#
loop_
_entity_poly.entity_id
_entity_poly.type
_entity_poly.pdbx_seq_one_letter_code
_entity_poly.pdbx_strand_id
1 'polypeptide(L)'
;MPRCTSILNLKQPYRQRLLRLYPDETTPNSLQVQYYKLKDPGAFKNAGQDPALLRQLTLEQIEFLPGCTLRVKQHQFASNAYEFSTTSATSTPCCFSYQGKTYQVSLGFEATKEEFRSYDQGINPVTGKAIWGALLGPFCFTKHQDFASELAM
;
A
#
# COMPACT_ATOMS: atom_id res chain seq x y z
N MET A 1 -7.06 5.65 17.61
CA MET A 1 -6.26 4.42 17.46
C MET A 1 -5.73 4.43 16.04
N PRO A 2 -4.41 4.55 15.85
CA PRO A 2 -3.82 5.26 14.71
C PRO A 2 -4.07 4.50 13.42
N ARG A 3 -4.48 5.28 12.44
CA ARG A 3 -5.15 4.92 11.19
C ARG A 3 -4.21 5.38 10.08
N CYS A 4 -4.35 4.91 8.84
CA CYS A 4 -3.60 5.46 7.70
C CYS A 4 -4.10 6.88 7.33
N THR A 5 -4.03 7.80 8.29
CA THR A 5 -4.43 9.20 8.24
C THR A 5 -3.64 9.94 9.32
N SER A 6 -3.54 11.26 9.20
CA SER A 6 -2.93 12.08 10.25
C SER A 6 -3.63 11.86 11.59
N ILE A 7 -2.86 11.68 12.66
CA ILE A 7 -3.39 11.58 14.04
C ILE A 7 -4.23 12.81 14.43
N LEU A 8 -4.01 13.94 13.76
CA LEU A 8 -4.72 15.20 13.98
C LEU A 8 -6.08 15.23 13.27
N ASN A 9 -6.28 14.45 12.20
CA ASN A 9 -7.55 14.41 11.48
C ASN A 9 -7.89 13.00 10.99
N LEU A 10 -8.52 12.25 11.89
CA LEU A 10 -8.87 10.86 11.67
C LEU A 10 -9.97 10.65 10.62
N LYS A 11 -10.71 11.71 10.27
CA LYS A 11 -11.82 11.67 9.32
C LYS A 11 -11.42 12.14 7.93
N GLN A 12 -10.17 12.52 7.68
CA GLN A 12 -9.70 13.00 6.38
C GLN A 12 -8.42 12.25 5.98
N PRO A 13 -8.54 10.98 5.55
CA PRO A 13 -7.39 10.24 5.04
C PRO A 13 -6.78 10.96 3.84
N TYR A 14 -5.50 11.31 3.96
CA TYR A 14 -4.75 11.97 2.89
C TYR A 14 -4.42 11.01 1.74
N ARG A 15 -4.44 9.69 1.99
CA ARG A 15 -4.15 8.67 0.99
C ARG A 15 -5.00 7.41 1.23
N GLN A 16 -5.73 7.01 0.20
CA GLN A 16 -6.52 5.78 0.18
C GLN A 16 -6.06 4.93 -1.01
N ARG A 17 -5.83 3.63 -0.81
CA ARG A 17 -5.36 2.68 -1.82
C ARG A 17 -6.02 1.32 -1.58
N LEU A 18 -6.19 0.56 -2.65
CA LEU A 18 -6.53 -0.85 -2.57
C LEU A 18 -5.27 -1.63 -2.94
N LEU A 19 -4.98 -2.66 -2.15
CA LEU A 19 -3.84 -3.54 -2.39
C LEU A 19 -4.41 -4.93 -2.72
N ARG A 20 -4.01 -5.50 -3.85
CA ARG A 20 -4.33 -6.88 -4.21
C ARG A 20 -3.08 -7.72 -4.05
N LEU A 21 -3.16 -8.73 -3.18
CA LEU A 21 -2.15 -9.77 -3.04
C LEU A 21 -2.49 -10.91 -4.00
N TYR A 22 -1.51 -11.41 -4.76
CA TYR A 22 -1.69 -12.54 -5.66
C TYR A 22 -0.36 -13.28 -5.90
N PRO A 23 -0.38 -14.60 -6.17
CA PRO A 23 0.83 -15.35 -6.48
C PRO A 23 1.59 -14.75 -7.68
N ASP A 24 2.91 -14.73 -7.60
CA ASP A 24 3.77 -14.39 -8.74
C ASP A 24 3.76 -15.56 -9.73
N GLU A 25 3.16 -15.37 -10.91
CA GLU A 25 3.10 -16.41 -11.95
C GLU A 25 4.49 -16.80 -12.49
N THR A 26 5.48 -15.92 -12.33
CA THR A 26 6.84 -16.13 -12.87
C THR A 26 7.76 -16.84 -11.88
N THR A 27 7.43 -16.83 -10.59
CA THR A 27 8.29 -17.34 -9.52
C THR A 27 7.45 -18.16 -8.54
N PRO A 28 7.62 -19.49 -8.48
CA PRO A 28 6.90 -20.34 -7.54
C PRO A 28 7.07 -19.87 -6.10
N ASN A 29 5.98 -19.90 -5.33
CA ASN A 29 5.94 -19.48 -3.92
C ASN A 29 6.33 -18.01 -3.67
N SER A 30 6.31 -17.17 -4.70
CA SER A 30 6.45 -15.71 -4.56
C SER A 30 5.08 -15.04 -4.61
N LEU A 31 4.97 -13.88 -3.96
CA LEU A 31 3.76 -13.08 -3.88
C LEU A 31 4.02 -11.71 -4.50
N GLN A 32 3.02 -11.16 -5.19
CA GLN A 32 3.01 -9.79 -5.66
C GLN A 32 1.90 -8.98 -4.98
N VAL A 33 2.12 -7.67 -4.89
CA VAL A 33 1.15 -6.69 -4.42
C VAL A 33 0.92 -5.66 -5.49
N GLN A 34 -0.31 -5.60 -6.02
CA GLN A 34 -0.71 -4.54 -6.94
C GLN A 34 -1.43 -3.43 -6.18
N TYR A 35 -0.99 -2.18 -6.40
CA TYR A 35 -1.69 -1.01 -5.90
C TYR A 35 -2.73 -0.52 -6.91
N TYR A 36 -3.91 -0.19 -6.42
CA TYR A 36 -4.95 0.47 -7.18
C TYR A 36 -5.34 1.78 -6.50
N LYS A 37 -5.84 2.70 -7.30
CA LYS A 37 -6.41 3.96 -6.85
C LYS A 37 -7.93 3.91 -6.93
N LEU A 38 -8.59 4.54 -5.97
CA LEU A 38 -10.03 4.82 -6.06
C LEU A 38 -10.24 6.02 -6.98
N LYS A 39 -11.16 5.91 -7.95
CA LYS A 39 -11.50 7.02 -8.86
C LYS A 39 -12.11 8.20 -8.10
N ASP A 40 -13.00 7.90 -7.15
CA ASP A 40 -13.52 8.85 -6.17
C ASP A 40 -13.19 8.39 -4.73
N PRO A 41 -12.04 8.79 -4.17
CA PRO A 41 -11.70 8.49 -2.78
C PRO A 41 -12.66 9.13 -1.77
N GLY A 42 -13.41 10.17 -2.16
CA GLY A 42 -14.38 10.84 -1.29
C GLY A 42 -15.56 9.94 -0.95
N ALA A 43 -16.05 9.17 -1.93
CA ALA A 43 -17.14 8.21 -1.77
C ALA A 43 -16.81 7.07 -0.79
N PHE A 44 -15.53 6.72 -0.62
CA PHE A 44 -15.07 5.61 0.23
C PHE A 44 -14.34 6.08 1.50
N LYS A 45 -14.57 7.33 1.89
CA LYS A 45 -13.91 7.91 3.06
C LYS A 45 -14.23 7.10 4.32
N ASN A 46 -13.18 6.63 5.00
CA ASN A 46 -13.27 5.77 6.18
C ASN A 46 -13.83 4.36 5.91
N ALA A 47 -13.92 3.91 4.65
CA ALA A 47 -14.42 2.58 4.32
C ALA A 47 -13.63 1.44 5.00
N GLY A 48 -12.34 1.67 5.33
CA GLY A 48 -11.55 0.72 6.14
C GLY A 48 -12.09 0.42 7.55
N GLN A 49 -13.11 1.16 8.02
CA GLN A 49 -13.84 0.89 9.28
C GLN A 49 -15.32 0.61 9.05
N ASP A 50 -15.76 0.60 7.79
CA ASP A 50 -17.15 0.41 7.39
C ASP A 50 -17.23 -0.69 6.32
N PRO A 51 -17.37 -1.96 6.74
CA PRO A 51 -17.51 -3.08 5.82
C PRO A 51 -18.71 -2.95 4.87
N ALA A 52 -19.78 -2.25 5.27
CA ALA A 52 -20.94 -2.05 4.41
C ALA A 52 -20.64 -1.10 3.25
N LEU A 53 -19.78 -0.10 3.47
CA LEU A 53 -19.29 0.78 2.42
C LEU A 53 -18.32 0.05 1.49
N LEU A 54 -17.43 -0.79 2.03
CA LEU A 54 -16.52 -1.61 1.19
C LEU A 54 -17.25 -2.61 0.29
N ARG A 55 -18.37 -3.18 0.75
CA ARG A 55 -19.19 -4.10 -0.06
C ARG A 55 -19.82 -3.45 -1.29
N GLN A 56 -19.91 -2.12 -1.34
CA GLN A 56 -20.44 -1.37 -2.48
C GLN A 56 -19.38 -1.05 -3.53
N LEU A 57 -18.10 -1.32 -3.24
CA LEU A 57 -17.00 -1.03 -4.15
C LEU A 57 -17.03 -1.95 -5.38
N THR A 58 -17.05 -1.36 -6.57
CA THR A 58 -17.02 -2.09 -7.84
C THR A 58 -15.74 -1.85 -8.62
N LEU A 59 -15.45 -2.70 -9.61
CA LEU A 59 -14.26 -2.56 -10.46
C LEU A 59 -14.26 -1.24 -11.24
N GLU A 60 -15.43 -0.73 -11.62
CA GLU A 60 -15.59 0.54 -12.34
C GLU A 60 -15.15 1.75 -11.50
N GLN A 61 -15.08 1.62 -10.18
CA GLN A 61 -14.65 2.69 -9.26
C GLN A 61 -13.14 2.61 -8.95
N ILE A 62 -12.46 1.61 -9.51
CA ILE A 62 -11.05 1.33 -9.27
C ILE A 62 -10.24 1.68 -10.54
N GLU A 63 -9.07 2.27 -10.32
CA GLU A 63 -8.09 2.61 -11.35
C GLU A 63 -6.84 1.75 -11.15
N PHE A 64 -6.49 0.94 -12.15
CA PHE A 64 -5.27 0.13 -12.17
C PHE A 64 -4.04 1.02 -12.39
N LEU A 65 -2.98 0.75 -11.62
CA LEU A 65 -1.73 1.51 -11.69
C LEU A 65 -0.58 0.60 -12.18
N PRO A 66 -0.29 0.55 -13.49
CA PRO A 66 0.56 -0.49 -14.09
C PRO A 66 2.01 -0.51 -13.60
N GLY A 67 2.55 0.62 -13.14
CA GLY A 67 3.91 0.70 -12.59
C GLY A 67 3.99 0.50 -11.07
N CYS A 68 2.87 0.19 -10.41
CA CYS A 68 2.75 0.16 -8.96
C CYS A 68 2.54 -1.25 -8.42
N THR A 69 3.36 -2.17 -8.91
CA THR A 69 3.40 -3.57 -8.48
C THR A 69 4.67 -3.83 -7.69
N LEU A 70 4.54 -4.47 -6.53
CA LEU A 70 5.66 -4.87 -5.70
C LEU A 70 5.79 -6.40 -5.67
N ARG A 71 7.02 -6.90 -5.70
CA ARG A 71 7.33 -8.30 -5.38
C ARG A 71 7.60 -8.40 -3.89
N VAL A 72 7.05 -9.42 -3.25
CA VAL A 72 7.23 -9.71 -1.83
C VAL A 72 8.28 -10.80 -1.67
N LYS A 73 9.31 -10.50 -0.88
CA LYS A 73 10.30 -11.47 -0.42
C LYS A 73 9.95 -11.86 1.01
N GLN A 74 9.71 -13.15 1.21
CA GLN A 74 9.54 -13.75 2.53
C GLN A 74 10.90 -14.14 3.11
N HIS A 75 11.14 -13.80 4.37
CA HIS A 75 12.29 -14.22 5.13
C HIS A 75 11.82 -14.85 6.44
N GLN A 76 12.21 -16.10 6.69
CA GLN A 76 11.91 -16.81 7.93
C GLN A 76 13.17 -16.88 8.77
N PHE A 77 13.14 -16.29 9.96
CA PHE A 77 14.31 -16.24 10.86
C PHE A 77 14.16 -17.07 12.14
N ALA A 78 12.95 -17.56 12.42
CA ALA A 78 12.70 -18.59 13.44
C ALA A 78 11.43 -19.39 13.09
N SER A 79 11.13 -20.42 13.88
CA SER A 79 9.87 -21.16 13.74
C SER A 79 8.69 -20.21 13.93
N ASN A 80 7.79 -20.13 12.95
CA ASN A 80 6.64 -19.21 12.92
C ASN A 80 6.97 -17.71 13.01
N ALA A 81 8.21 -17.31 12.70
CA ALA A 81 8.62 -15.91 12.67
C ALA A 81 9.03 -15.50 11.25
N TYR A 82 8.22 -14.64 10.65
CA TYR A 82 8.36 -14.20 9.26
C TYR A 82 8.49 -12.69 9.19
N GLU A 83 9.34 -12.25 8.26
CA GLU A 83 9.41 -10.88 7.78
C GLU A 83 9.12 -10.89 6.27
N PHE A 84 8.30 -9.96 5.84
CA PHE A 84 8.00 -9.73 4.43
C PHE A 84 8.59 -8.38 4.04
N SER A 85 9.42 -8.34 3.02
CA SER A 85 9.98 -7.11 2.45
C SER A 85 9.58 -6.99 0.99
N THR A 86 9.50 -5.78 0.47
CA THR A 86 9.09 -5.56 -0.93
C THR A 86 10.13 -4.87 -1.77
N THR A 87 10.18 -5.23 -3.05
CA THR A 87 10.89 -4.50 -4.11
C THR A 87 9.95 -4.22 -5.28
N SER A 88 10.29 -3.26 -6.14
CA SER A 88 9.51 -3.03 -7.38
C SER A 88 9.51 -4.30 -8.24
N ALA A 89 8.33 -4.71 -8.70
CA ALA A 89 8.20 -5.79 -9.68
C ALA A 89 8.29 -5.29 -11.13
N THR A 90 8.25 -3.97 -11.33
CA THR A 90 8.27 -3.33 -12.66
C THR A 90 9.54 -2.51 -12.85
N SER A 91 9.98 -2.41 -14.11
CA SER A 91 11.01 -1.46 -14.55
C SER A 91 10.44 -0.06 -14.84
N THR A 92 9.12 0.06 -14.96
CA THR A 92 8.41 1.33 -15.15
C THR A 92 8.18 2.02 -13.81
N PRO A 93 8.33 3.35 -13.73
CA PRO A 93 8.02 4.09 -12.51
C PRO A 93 6.55 3.96 -12.10
N CYS A 94 6.30 3.84 -10.80
CA CYS A 94 4.95 3.94 -10.26
C CYS A 94 4.46 5.39 -10.36
N CYS A 95 3.42 5.61 -11.17
CA CYS A 95 2.84 6.92 -11.40
C CYS A 95 1.33 6.91 -11.19
N PHE A 96 0.77 8.04 -10.77
CA PHE A 96 -0.68 8.26 -10.72
C PHE A 96 -1.03 9.71 -11.02
N SER A 97 -2.24 9.95 -11.54
CA SER A 97 -2.74 11.30 -11.79
C SER A 97 -3.69 11.76 -10.68
N TYR A 98 -3.55 13.01 -10.24
CA TYR A 98 -4.42 13.67 -9.26
C TYR A 98 -4.55 15.15 -9.63
N GLN A 99 -5.79 15.67 -9.70
CA GLN A 99 -6.09 17.06 -10.08
C GLN A 99 -5.35 17.54 -11.35
N GLY A 100 -5.34 16.70 -12.39
CA GLY A 100 -4.70 17.02 -13.68
C GLY A 100 -3.17 17.00 -13.66
N LYS A 101 -2.53 16.62 -12.55
CA LYS A 101 -1.07 16.47 -12.44
C LYS A 101 -0.69 15.00 -12.27
N THR A 102 0.40 14.60 -12.90
CA THR A 102 0.98 13.26 -12.73
C THR A 102 2.07 13.31 -11.68
N TYR A 103 2.04 12.34 -10.76
CA TYR A 103 3.00 12.19 -9.68
C TYR A 103 3.70 10.85 -9.84
N GLN A 104 5.01 10.85 -9.67
CA GLN A 104 5.81 9.64 -9.56
C GLN A 104 6.05 9.33 -8.07
N VAL A 105 5.98 8.06 -7.71
CA VAL A 105 6.25 7.59 -6.35
C VAL A 105 7.17 6.37 -6.35
N SER A 106 7.91 6.23 -5.26
CA SER A 106 8.52 4.96 -4.87
C SER A 106 7.65 4.36 -3.78
N LEU A 107 7.28 3.09 -3.93
CA LEU A 107 6.48 2.35 -2.97
C LEU A 107 7.32 1.24 -2.36
N GLY A 108 7.12 0.98 -1.07
CA GLY A 108 7.79 -0.12 -0.41
C GLY A 108 7.35 -0.29 1.03
N PHE A 109 7.35 -1.52 1.50
CA PHE A 109 7.10 -1.82 2.90
C PHE A 109 7.86 -3.04 3.40
N GLU A 110 7.99 -3.09 4.72
CA GLU A 110 8.30 -4.30 5.47
C GLU A 110 7.15 -4.59 6.43
N ALA A 111 6.86 -5.87 6.64
CA ALA A 111 5.82 -6.32 7.56
C ALA A 111 6.31 -7.52 8.37
N THR A 112 6.08 -7.46 9.67
CA THR A 112 6.19 -8.59 10.59
C THR A 112 4.83 -8.84 11.24
N LYS A 113 4.76 -9.75 12.21
CA LYS A 113 3.53 -9.99 12.96
C LYS A 113 3.10 -8.77 13.79
N GLU A 114 4.05 -7.99 14.30
CA GLU A 114 3.82 -6.87 15.21
C GLU A 114 4.02 -5.49 14.56
N GLU A 115 4.85 -5.38 13.53
CA GLU A 115 5.26 -4.10 12.95
C GLU A 115 4.98 -4.00 11.44
N PHE A 116 4.72 -2.78 10.99
CA PHE A 116 4.65 -2.42 9.58
C PHE A 116 5.49 -1.16 9.33
N ARG A 117 6.46 -1.24 8.41
CA ARG A 117 7.32 -0.12 8.03
C ARG A 117 7.00 0.29 6.60
N SER A 118 6.61 1.53 6.38
CA SER A 118 6.30 2.05 5.04
C SER A 118 7.37 3.03 4.57
N TYR A 119 7.89 2.78 3.36
CA TYR A 119 8.96 3.52 2.71
C TYR A 119 8.46 4.44 1.60
N ASP A 120 7.15 4.73 1.56
CA ASP A 120 6.56 5.41 0.42
C ASP A 120 7.04 6.87 0.30
N GLN A 121 7.44 7.24 -0.91
CA GLN A 121 8.02 8.54 -1.22
C GLN A 121 7.45 9.10 -2.53
N GLY A 122 7.25 10.42 -2.58
CA GLY A 122 7.09 11.13 -3.84
C GLY A 122 8.44 11.38 -4.48
N ILE A 123 8.56 11.14 -5.79
CA ILE A 123 9.80 11.26 -6.55
C ILE A 123 9.69 12.42 -7.52
N ASN A 124 10.70 13.28 -7.57
CA ASN A 124 10.86 14.24 -8.65
C ASN A 124 11.27 13.48 -9.92
N PRO A 125 10.46 13.48 -10.99
CA PRO A 125 10.74 12.70 -12.20
C PRO A 125 11.98 13.19 -12.97
N VAL A 126 12.39 14.45 -12.79
CA VAL A 126 13.57 15.02 -13.44
C VAL A 126 14.84 14.62 -12.72
N THR A 127 14.85 14.66 -11.39
CA THR A 127 16.07 14.45 -10.59
C THR A 127 16.16 13.06 -9.95
N GLY A 128 15.09 12.27 -9.98
CA GLY A 128 14.98 10.98 -9.28
C GLY A 128 15.01 11.08 -7.75
N LYS A 129 14.97 12.29 -7.17
CA LYS A 129 15.09 12.50 -5.72
C LYS A 129 13.73 12.44 -5.04
N ALA A 130 13.70 11.92 -3.82
CA ALA A 130 12.52 11.98 -2.97
C ALA A 130 12.23 13.44 -2.56
N ILE A 131 10.97 13.85 -2.67
CA ILE A 131 10.49 15.22 -2.40
C ILE A 131 9.47 15.31 -1.27
N TRP A 132 8.78 14.21 -0.96
CA TRP A 132 7.88 14.08 0.19
C TRP A 132 7.74 12.60 0.57
N GLY A 133 7.17 12.32 1.76
CA GLY A 133 6.98 10.96 2.27
C GLY A 133 8.06 10.55 3.26
N ALA A 134 8.49 9.29 3.21
CA ALA A 134 9.47 8.68 4.11
C ALA A 134 10.91 9.17 3.85
N LEU A 135 11.19 10.47 4.04
CA LEU A 135 12.47 11.09 3.67
C LEU A 135 13.63 10.76 4.64
N LEU A 136 13.32 10.53 5.91
CA LEU A 136 14.31 10.30 6.98
C LEU A 136 14.32 8.85 7.49
N GLY A 137 13.77 7.93 6.70
CA GLY A 137 13.49 6.56 7.09
C GLY A 137 11.99 6.24 7.03
N PRO A 138 11.62 4.98 7.25
CA PRO A 138 10.25 4.53 7.11
C PRO A 138 9.34 5.11 8.19
N PHE A 139 8.06 5.21 7.87
CA PHE A 139 7.03 5.32 8.91
C PHE A 139 6.88 3.96 9.59
N CYS A 140 7.14 3.90 10.89
CA CYS A 140 7.03 2.68 11.70
C CYS A 140 5.67 2.65 12.40
N PHE A 141 4.89 1.60 12.13
CA PHE A 141 3.59 1.34 12.74
C PHE A 141 3.64 0.06 13.56
N THR A 142 2.97 0.07 14.70
CA THR A 142 2.75 -1.13 15.53
C THR A 142 1.30 -1.57 15.42
N LYS A 143 1.06 -2.88 15.34
CA LYS A 143 -0.28 -3.44 15.27
C LYS A 143 -1.04 -3.15 16.57
N HIS A 144 -2.21 -2.55 16.44
CA HIS A 144 -3.11 -2.27 17.57
C HIS A 144 -4.35 -3.18 17.59
N GLN A 145 -4.85 -3.56 16.43
CA GLN A 145 -6.01 -4.43 16.26
C GLN A 145 -5.70 -5.44 15.16
N ASP A 146 -6.08 -6.68 15.38
CA ASP A 146 -5.93 -7.76 14.41
C ASP A 146 -7.25 -7.99 13.67
N PHE A 147 -7.16 -8.12 12.35
CA PHE A 147 -8.28 -8.39 11.44
C PHE A 147 -8.09 -9.73 10.70
N ALA A 148 -7.14 -10.57 11.12
CA ALA A 148 -6.84 -11.85 10.46
C ALA A 148 -8.06 -12.79 10.36
N SER A 149 -9.00 -12.71 11.30
CA SER A 149 -10.24 -13.50 11.28
C SER A 149 -11.20 -13.14 10.13
N GLU A 150 -11.01 -12.00 9.47
CA GLU A 150 -11.82 -11.57 8.32
C GLU A 150 -11.28 -12.09 6.98
N LEU A 151 -10.07 -12.66 6.96
CA LEU A 151 -9.50 -13.26 5.76
C LEU A 151 -10.23 -14.58 5.47
N ALA A 152 -10.79 -14.68 4.26
CA ALA A 152 -11.30 -15.95 3.76
C ALA A 152 -10.12 -16.94 3.67
N MET A 153 -10.26 -18.07 4.36
CA MET A 153 -9.36 -19.22 4.22
C MET A 153 -9.59 -19.93 2.89
#